data_AF-A0A6S7JI45-F1
#
_entry.id   AF-A0A6S7JI45-F1
#
_cell.length_a   1.000
_cell.length_b   1.000
_cell.length_c   1.000
_cell.angle_alpha   90.00
_cell.angle_beta   90.00
_cell.angle_gamma   90.00
#
_symmetry.space_group_name_H-M   'P 1'
#
loop_
_entity.id
_entity.type
_entity.pdbx_description
1 polymer ?
#
loop_
_entity_poly.entity_id
_entity_poly.type
_entity_poly.pdbx_seq_one_letter_code
_entity_poly.pdbx_strand_id
1 'polypeptide(L)'
;KTPVGELFSPAYDCSKILDHNPEAKDGIYWIHLGGIYPKQAYCDMITDGRGYMLFGRTNTSVTWTVPSSNDAVEPYGNPHWASHLGDVPILDLRIQMARTEDLSKPLTHWSFRLQTERLLKNLMIVDHGCAQATPGIGNIAYVKDLQTENIVTTKFRCSVFGSYHNPATGFGWSMMNSCLKKPCRRGFAFFDHNVIKFQTDHSGSFSYSVSGSISGIYQNSTAFVGCDKTKCCGCFGPAGGTNDYCGTNCKKRRNGTILKNVYSWFWVRSSIPKKVWNKCMDYKVTTPNGDTVRYKLLDGNPTPEKGRCGRKEALLNDGIVVVPDEETSKKVPAVPGLLKYRKDTKELYVRANDSWCVVPQEKKILEKTSGMVVPKLKSIEEKLQKQNRT
;
A
#
# COMPACT_ATOMS: atom_id res chain seq x y z
N LYS A 1 -1.25 -3.96 27.85
CA LYS A 1 -2.08 -3.59 26.68
C LYS A 1 -2.69 -4.87 26.15
N THR A 2 -4.01 -4.93 25.97
CA THR A 2 -4.67 -6.11 25.40
C THR A 2 -4.26 -6.24 23.93
N PRO A 3 -3.81 -7.41 23.47
CA PRO A 3 -3.54 -7.62 22.05
C PRO A 3 -4.83 -7.44 21.23
N VAL A 4 -4.70 -6.83 20.05
CA VAL A 4 -5.81 -6.51 19.14
C VAL A 4 -5.66 -7.36 17.88
N GLY A 5 -6.75 -7.89 17.37
CA GLY A 5 -6.74 -8.84 16.24
C GLY A 5 -6.76 -10.31 16.67
N GLU A 6 -7.15 -10.59 17.91
CA GLU A 6 -7.31 -11.95 18.46
C GLU A 6 -8.79 -12.33 18.58
N LEU A 7 -9.11 -13.62 18.73
CA LEU A 7 -10.49 -14.10 18.76
C LEU A 7 -11.35 -13.40 19.83
N PHE A 8 -10.81 -13.22 21.04
CA PHE A 8 -11.50 -12.56 22.15
C PHE A 8 -11.31 -11.04 22.18
N SER A 9 -10.52 -10.50 21.26
CA SER A 9 -10.22 -9.06 21.13
C SER A 9 -10.05 -8.71 19.63
N PRO A 10 -11.12 -8.89 18.83
CA PRO A 10 -11.04 -8.69 17.39
C PRO A 10 -10.87 -7.21 17.08
N ALA A 11 -10.11 -6.90 16.04
CA ALA A 11 -10.02 -5.54 15.54
C ALA A 11 -11.24 -5.18 14.66
N TYR A 12 -11.48 -3.89 14.41
CA TYR A 12 -12.48 -3.53 13.42
C TYR A 12 -12.08 -4.03 12.01
N ASP A 13 -10.86 -3.73 11.58
CA ASP A 13 -10.24 -4.14 10.32
C ASP A 13 -8.71 -4.30 10.52
N CYS A 14 -7.98 -4.72 9.48
CA CYS A 14 -6.52 -4.84 9.54
C CYS A 14 -5.82 -3.51 9.83
N SER A 15 -6.39 -2.38 9.42
CA SER A 15 -5.83 -1.05 9.67
C SER A 15 -5.90 -0.68 11.15
N LYS A 16 -6.95 -1.08 11.88
CA LYS A 16 -7.05 -0.88 13.34
C LYS A 16 -6.07 -1.70 14.16
N ILE A 17 -5.63 -2.85 13.63
CA ILE A 17 -4.54 -3.61 14.23
C ILE A 17 -3.26 -2.78 14.17
N LEU A 18 -2.97 -2.17 13.03
CA LEU A 18 -1.79 -1.31 12.84
C LEU A 18 -1.85 0.00 13.66
N ASP A 19 -3.03 0.59 13.81
CA ASP A 19 -3.23 1.75 14.69
C ASP A 19 -2.82 1.41 16.14
N HIS A 20 -3.02 0.16 16.59
CA HIS A 20 -2.65 -0.31 17.93
C HIS A 20 -1.23 -0.86 18.03
N ASN A 21 -0.80 -1.60 17.02
CA ASN A 21 0.51 -2.23 16.92
C ASN A 21 1.12 -1.94 15.54
N PRO A 22 1.88 -0.85 15.40
CA PRO A 22 2.57 -0.51 14.16
C PRO A 22 3.60 -1.54 13.70
N GLU A 23 4.01 -2.49 14.55
CA GLU A 23 4.96 -3.56 14.22
C GLU A 23 4.27 -4.90 13.90
N ALA A 24 2.92 -4.91 13.79
CA ALA A 24 2.18 -6.10 13.40
C ALA A 24 2.71 -6.64 12.06
N LYS A 25 2.86 -7.96 11.98
CA LYS A 25 3.36 -8.68 10.80
C LYS A 25 2.20 -9.19 9.96
N ASP A 26 2.49 -9.56 8.72
CA ASP A 26 1.51 -10.24 7.87
C ASP A 26 1.04 -11.55 8.54
N GLY A 27 -0.25 -11.87 8.41
CA GLY A 27 -0.80 -13.06 9.02
C GLY A 27 -2.32 -13.07 9.13
N ILE A 28 -2.87 -14.16 9.66
CA ILE A 28 -4.30 -14.27 9.96
C ILE A 28 -4.61 -13.54 11.27
N TYR A 29 -5.59 -12.65 11.22
CA TYR A 29 -6.12 -11.95 12.38
C TYR A 29 -7.64 -12.09 12.46
N TRP A 30 -8.18 -11.84 13.66
CA TRP A 30 -9.60 -11.75 13.90
C TRP A 30 -10.08 -10.31 13.80
N ILE A 31 -11.05 -10.07 12.92
CA ILE A 31 -11.68 -8.78 12.69
C ILE A 31 -13.21 -8.89 12.83
N HIS A 32 -13.93 -7.80 13.10
CA HIS A 32 -15.39 -7.86 13.24
C HIS A 32 -16.14 -6.94 12.27
N LEU A 33 -15.52 -5.89 11.72
CA LEU A 33 -16.10 -4.99 10.70
C LEU A 33 -17.45 -4.38 11.10
N GLY A 34 -17.65 -4.14 12.40
CA GLY A 34 -18.93 -3.69 12.96
C GLY A 34 -19.99 -4.78 13.13
N GLY A 35 -19.71 -6.02 12.74
CA GLY A 35 -20.53 -7.20 13.02
C GLY A 35 -20.35 -7.73 14.45
N ILE A 36 -21.30 -8.58 14.87
CA ILE A 36 -21.33 -9.19 16.21
C ILE A 36 -20.30 -10.33 16.33
N TYR A 37 -20.07 -11.06 15.24
CA TYR A 37 -19.19 -12.23 15.24
C TYR A 37 -17.83 -11.92 14.63
N PRO A 38 -16.73 -12.24 15.33
CA PRO A 38 -15.38 -12.18 14.77
C PRO A 38 -15.24 -13.08 13.54
N LYS A 39 -14.41 -12.63 12.60
CA LYS A 39 -14.09 -13.30 11.34
C LYS A 39 -12.59 -13.29 11.13
N GLN A 40 -12.06 -14.31 10.48
CA GLN A 40 -10.65 -14.35 10.12
C GLN A 40 -10.40 -13.62 8.80
N ALA A 41 -9.28 -12.89 8.73
CA ALA A 41 -8.76 -12.32 7.49
C ALA A 41 -7.24 -12.39 7.49
N TYR A 42 -6.64 -12.72 6.35
CA TYR A 42 -5.20 -12.56 6.17
C TYR A 42 -4.91 -11.08 5.92
N CYS A 43 -4.20 -10.45 6.84
CA CYS A 43 -3.81 -9.06 6.78
C CYS A 43 -2.41 -8.93 6.18
N ASP A 44 -2.26 -8.12 5.14
CA ASP A 44 -0.98 -7.57 4.72
C ASP A 44 -0.74 -6.27 5.49
N MET A 45 0.24 -6.35 6.37
CA MET A 45 0.67 -5.33 7.31
C MET A 45 1.94 -4.63 6.86
N ILE A 46 2.42 -4.81 5.64
CA ILE A 46 3.72 -4.27 5.19
C ILE A 46 3.57 -3.41 3.94
N THR A 47 2.79 -3.86 2.96
CA THR A 47 2.81 -3.30 1.61
C THR A 47 1.90 -2.08 1.45
N ASP A 48 2.39 -1.05 0.76
CA ASP A 48 1.62 0.09 0.23
C ASP A 48 0.66 0.77 1.23
N GLY A 49 1.20 1.33 2.31
CA GLY A 49 0.36 1.96 3.33
C GLY A 49 -0.38 0.95 4.23
N ARG A 50 -0.20 -0.36 4.00
CA ARG A 50 -0.51 -1.45 4.93
C ARG A 50 -2.01 -1.61 5.20
N GLY A 51 -2.40 -2.60 6.00
CA GLY A 51 -3.78 -2.80 6.45
C GLY A 51 -4.73 -3.38 5.40
N TYR A 52 -4.19 -4.11 4.41
CA TYR A 52 -5.00 -4.79 3.41
C TYR A 52 -5.48 -6.15 3.93
N MET A 53 -6.69 -6.55 3.55
CA MET A 53 -7.28 -7.87 3.78
C MET A 53 -7.25 -8.67 2.47
N LEU A 54 -6.75 -9.90 2.50
CA LEU A 54 -6.87 -10.83 1.37
C LEU A 54 -8.31 -11.32 1.28
N PHE A 55 -8.95 -11.14 0.12
CA PHE A 55 -10.32 -11.62 -0.11
C PHE A 55 -10.44 -12.59 -1.28
N GLY A 56 -9.37 -12.79 -2.06
CA GLY A 56 -9.39 -13.69 -3.20
C GLY A 56 -8.01 -14.19 -3.57
N ARG A 57 -7.95 -15.44 -4.02
CA ARG A 57 -6.73 -16.04 -4.57
C ARG A 57 -7.05 -16.97 -5.73
N THR A 58 -6.22 -16.93 -6.76
CA THR A 58 -6.21 -17.91 -7.86
C THR A 58 -4.81 -18.46 -8.08
N ASN A 59 -4.71 -19.74 -8.46
CA ASN A 59 -3.46 -20.38 -8.90
C ASN A 59 -3.37 -20.54 -10.42
N THR A 60 -4.38 -20.04 -11.14
CA THR A 60 -4.42 -19.96 -12.60
C THR A 60 -4.99 -18.60 -13.02
N SER A 61 -4.93 -18.30 -14.32
CA SER A 61 -5.58 -17.11 -14.88
C SER A 61 -7.10 -17.23 -14.97
N VAL A 62 -7.70 -18.37 -14.60
CA VAL A 62 -9.16 -18.57 -14.63
C VAL A 62 -9.76 -18.00 -13.35
N THR A 63 -10.67 -17.03 -13.48
CA THR A 63 -11.30 -16.33 -12.34
C THR A 63 -12.72 -16.81 -12.05
N TRP A 64 -13.46 -17.29 -13.06
CA TRP A 64 -14.90 -17.53 -12.96
C TRP A 64 -15.34 -18.85 -12.35
N THR A 65 -14.49 -19.87 -12.40
CA THR A 65 -14.74 -21.15 -11.72
C THR A 65 -14.23 -21.17 -10.28
N VAL A 66 -13.66 -20.06 -9.81
CA VAL A 66 -13.05 -19.98 -8.48
C VAL A 66 -14.18 -19.89 -7.46
N PRO A 67 -14.29 -20.85 -6.52
CA PRO A 67 -15.38 -20.89 -5.56
C PRO A 67 -15.31 -19.72 -4.58
N SER A 68 -16.39 -19.45 -3.88
CA SER A 68 -16.38 -18.60 -2.69
C SER A 68 -16.87 -19.37 -1.47
N SER A 69 -16.30 -19.07 -0.31
CA SER A 69 -16.67 -19.66 0.98
C SER A 69 -16.72 -18.59 2.08
N ASN A 70 -17.01 -18.99 3.31
CA ASN A 70 -16.94 -18.11 4.49
C ASN A 70 -15.60 -18.27 5.25
N ASP A 71 -14.62 -18.93 4.64
CA ASP A 71 -13.31 -19.17 5.21
C ASP A 71 -12.36 -18.03 4.84
N ALA A 72 -11.37 -17.77 5.69
CA ALA A 72 -10.31 -16.82 5.37
C ALA A 72 -9.49 -17.31 4.18
N VAL A 73 -9.23 -16.40 3.24
CA VAL A 73 -8.30 -16.67 2.15
C VAL A 73 -6.88 -16.61 2.69
N GLU A 74 -6.14 -17.70 2.52
CA GLU A 74 -4.71 -17.77 2.78
C GLU A 74 -3.90 -17.53 1.50
N PRO A 75 -2.73 -16.86 1.59
CA PRO A 75 -1.91 -16.56 0.43
C PRO A 75 -1.35 -17.80 -0.29
N TYR A 76 -1.18 -18.90 0.43
CA TYR A 76 -0.66 -20.16 -0.10
C TYR A 76 -1.68 -21.32 -0.01
N GLY A 77 -2.94 -21.01 0.31
CA GLY A 77 -4.01 -21.99 0.50
C GLY A 77 -4.73 -22.36 -0.80
N ASN A 78 -5.89 -22.99 -0.70
CA ASN A 78 -6.71 -23.31 -1.87
C ASN A 78 -7.32 -22.05 -2.52
N PRO A 79 -7.43 -21.97 -3.87
CA PRO A 79 -8.10 -20.86 -4.55
C PRO A 79 -9.56 -20.70 -4.13
N HIS A 80 -9.93 -19.53 -3.62
CA HIS A 80 -11.32 -19.16 -3.36
C HIS A 80 -11.46 -17.64 -3.14
N TRP A 81 -12.71 -17.17 -3.07
CA TRP A 81 -13.09 -15.83 -2.62
C TRP A 81 -13.70 -15.88 -1.20
N ALA A 82 -13.45 -14.84 -0.41
CA ALA A 82 -13.98 -14.67 0.95
C ALA A 82 -15.34 -13.97 0.96
N SER A 83 -16.43 -14.75 1.04
CA SER A 83 -17.80 -14.24 1.09
C SER A 83 -18.11 -13.55 2.42
N HIS A 84 -17.45 -13.97 3.51
CA HIS A 84 -17.64 -13.37 4.84
C HIS A 84 -17.12 -11.92 4.92
N LEU A 85 -16.33 -11.48 3.93
CA LEU A 85 -15.86 -10.11 3.77
C LEU A 85 -16.80 -9.24 2.90
N GLY A 86 -17.94 -9.77 2.43
CA GLY A 86 -18.86 -9.03 1.55
C GLY A 86 -19.37 -7.70 2.10
N ASP A 87 -19.49 -7.56 3.42
CA ASP A 87 -19.93 -6.33 4.09
C ASP A 87 -18.77 -5.39 4.46
N VAL A 88 -17.54 -5.69 4.05
CA VAL A 88 -16.40 -4.78 4.22
C VAL A 88 -16.65 -3.52 3.38
N PRO A 89 -16.65 -2.31 3.95
CA PRO A 89 -16.51 -1.10 3.16
C PRO A 89 -15.11 -1.10 2.55
N ILE A 90 -15.01 -0.94 1.23
CA ILE A 90 -13.76 -0.94 0.48
C ILE A 90 -13.49 0.47 -0.03
N LEU A 91 -12.25 0.89 0.15
CA LEU A 91 -11.71 2.16 -0.31
C LEU A 91 -10.57 1.94 -1.30
N ASP A 92 -9.76 0.91 -1.08
CA ASP A 92 -8.76 0.45 -2.02
C ASP A 92 -8.98 -1.02 -2.40
N LEU A 93 -8.76 -1.34 -3.67
CA LEU A 93 -8.70 -2.70 -4.19
C LEU A 93 -7.32 -2.92 -4.81
N ARG A 94 -6.61 -3.98 -4.44
CA ARG A 94 -5.27 -4.26 -4.92
C ARG A 94 -5.18 -5.65 -5.52
N ILE A 95 -4.44 -5.75 -6.61
CA ILE A 95 -4.31 -6.96 -7.41
C ILE A 95 -2.84 -7.21 -7.68
N GLN A 96 -2.43 -8.44 -7.46
CA GLN A 96 -1.06 -8.88 -7.57
C GLN A 96 -1.01 -10.14 -8.41
N MET A 97 -0.10 -10.19 -9.39
CA MET A 97 0.16 -11.37 -10.21
C MET A 97 1.59 -11.85 -10.03
N ALA A 98 1.80 -13.17 -10.02
CA ALA A 98 3.13 -13.77 -10.02
C ALA A 98 3.20 -15.00 -10.94
N ARG A 99 4.42 -15.36 -11.34
CA ARG A 99 4.69 -16.58 -12.13
C ARG A 99 4.62 -17.83 -11.26
N THR A 100 5.11 -17.72 -10.04
CA THR A 100 5.17 -18.77 -9.04
C THR A 100 4.32 -18.37 -7.84
N GLU A 101 4.10 -19.31 -6.93
CA GLU A 101 3.40 -19.07 -5.68
C GLU A 101 4.26 -18.31 -4.66
N ASP A 102 4.78 -17.15 -5.05
CA ASP A 102 5.67 -16.31 -4.25
C ASP A 102 5.20 -14.85 -4.30
N LEU A 103 4.58 -14.39 -3.21
CA LEU A 103 4.10 -13.02 -3.03
C LEU A 103 5.23 -11.98 -3.06
N SER A 104 6.48 -12.36 -2.78
CA SER A 104 7.60 -11.42 -2.76
C SER A 104 8.12 -11.07 -4.16
N LYS A 105 7.71 -11.82 -5.19
CA LYS A 105 8.18 -11.66 -6.58
C LYS A 105 7.02 -11.46 -7.56
N PRO A 106 6.24 -10.37 -7.44
CA PRO A 106 5.16 -10.10 -8.36
C PRO A 106 5.69 -9.75 -9.76
N LEU A 107 5.02 -10.29 -10.78
CA LEU A 107 5.17 -9.87 -12.18
C LEU A 107 4.59 -8.47 -12.39
N THR A 108 3.45 -8.21 -11.75
CA THR A 108 2.81 -6.89 -11.70
C THR A 108 1.93 -6.79 -10.46
N HIS A 109 1.79 -5.57 -9.96
CA HIS A 109 1.13 -5.29 -8.69
C HIS A 109 0.54 -3.89 -8.76
N TRP A 110 -0.77 -3.77 -8.69
CA TRP A 110 -1.44 -2.47 -8.79
C TRP A 110 -2.57 -2.34 -7.79
N SER A 111 -2.95 -1.10 -7.48
CA SER A 111 -4.12 -0.80 -6.66
C SER A 111 -5.01 0.26 -7.30
N PHE A 112 -6.31 0.11 -7.08
CA PHE A 112 -7.34 1.09 -7.38
C PHE A 112 -7.68 1.82 -6.10
N ARG A 113 -7.63 3.16 -6.14
CA ARG A 113 -8.30 4.00 -5.15
C ARG A 113 -9.70 4.30 -5.64
N LEU A 114 -10.71 4.01 -4.84
CA LEU A 114 -12.09 4.41 -5.12
C LEU A 114 -12.33 5.86 -4.68
N GLN A 115 -13.20 6.59 -5.39
CA GLN A 115 -13.57 7.96 -4.99
C GLN A 115 -14.45 7.95 -3.73
N THR A 116 -15.33 6.96 -3.63
CA THR A 116 -16.19 6.76 -2.46
C THR A 116 -16.15 5.31 -2.03
N GLU A 117 -16.26 5.10 -0.72
CA GLU A 117 -16.36 3.76 -0.14
C GLU A 117 -17.62 3.06 -0.63
N ARG A 118 -17.53 1.73 -0.77
CA ARG A 118 -18.69 0.86 -1.01
C ARG A 118 -18.45 -0.52 -0.45
N LEU A 119 -19.51 -1.30 -0.26
CA LEU A 119 -19.36 -2.67 0.26
C LEU A 119 -18.72 -3.59 -0.78
N LEU A 120 -17.87 -4.54 -0.36
CA LEU A 120 -17.21 -5.51 -1.23
C LEU A 120 -18.21 -6.35 -2.03
N LYS A 121 -19.36 -6.70 -1.45
CA LYS A 121 -20.45 -7.39 -2.17
C LYS A 121 -21.04 -6.59 -3.34
N ASN A 122 -20.71 -5.30 -3.43
CA ASN A 122 -21.07 -4.40 -4.52
C ASN A 122 -19.80 -3.96 -5.29
N LEU A 123 -18.81 -4.85 -5.40
CA LEU A 123 -17.54 -4.56 -6.07
C LEU A 123 -17.76 -4.12 -7.53
N MET A 124 -18.63 -4.85 -8.23
CA MET A 124 -18.99 -4.56 -9.62
C MET A 124 -20.20 -3.63 -9.67
N ILE A 125 -20.11 -2.56 -10.49
CA ILE A 125 -21.15 -1.54 -10.67
C ILE A 125 -21.41 -1.31 -12.17
N VAL A 126 -22.58 -0.75 -12.48
CA VAL A 126 -23.05 -0.41 -13.84
C VAL A 126 -23.07 1.10 -14.12
N ASP A 127 -22.73 1.92 -13.11
CA ASP A 127 -22.73 3.39 -13.14
C ASP A 127 -21.44 3.94 -12.51
N HIS A 128 -21.40 5.26 -12.25
CA HIS A 128 -20.27 5.96 -11.60
C HIS A 128 -18.90 5.62 -12.20
N GLY A 129 -18.73 5.85 -13.51
CA GLY A 129 -17.48 5.65 -14.24
C GLY A 129 -17.48 4.39 -15.11
N CYS A 130 -18.26 3.37 -14.76
CA CYS A 130 -18.66 2.32 -15.69
C CYS A 130 -19.93 2.73 -16.44
N ALA A 131 -20.12 2.19 -17.65
CA ALA A 131 -21.37 2.33 -18.40
C ALA A 131 -22.29 1.14 -18.16
N GLN A 132 -23.60 1.33 -18.35
CA GLN A 132 -24.61 0.30 -18.10
C GLN A 132 -24.32 -1.00 -18.85
N ALA A 133 -23.83 -0.91 -20.10
CA ALA A 133 -23.47 -2.06 -20.93
C ALA A 133 -22.08 -2.66 -20.64
N THR A 134 -21.30 -2.08 -19.73
CA THR A 134 -19.92 -2.51 -19.41
C THR A 134 -19.70 -2.53 -17.89
N PRO A 135 -20.34 -3.47 -17.17
CA PRO A 135 -20.23 -3.57 -15.72
C PRO A 135 -18.81 -3.92 -15.28
N GLY A 136 -18.40 -3.40 -14.14
CA GLY A 136 -17.06 -3.64 -13.63
C GLY A 136 -16.72 -2.86 -12.37
N ILE A 137 -15.43 -2.77 -12.08
CA ILE A 137 -14.94 -1.99 -10.96
C ILE A 137 -14.88 -0.53 -11.41
N GLY A 138 -15.95 0.20 -11.11
CA GLY A 138 -16.06 1.63 -11.40
C GLY A 138 -15.70 2.52 -10.21
N ASN A 139 -15.95 3.81 -10.38
CA ASN A 139 -15.72 4.89 -9.43
C ASN A 139 -14.26 5.01 -8.97
N ILE A 140 -13.33 4.80 -9.91
CA ILE A 140 -11.90 4.83 -9.63
C ILE A 140 -11.41 6.29 -9.64
N ALA A 141 -10.77 6.70 -8.54
CA ALA A 141 -10.10 7.98 -8.40
C ALA A 141 -8.76 7.97 -9.15
N TYR A 142 -7.95 6.94 -8.89
CA TYR A 142 -6.66 6.72 -9.54
C TYR A 142 -6.22 5.26 -9.44
N VAL A 143 -5.23 4.90 -10.27
CA VAL A 143 -4.52 3.62 -10.21
C VAL A 143 -3.07 3.88 -9.81
N LYS A 144 -2.57 3.09 -8.86
CA LYS A 144 -1.17 3.10 -8.44
C LYS A 144 -0.49 1.80 -8.89
N ASP A 145 0.65 1.91 -9.55
CA ASP A 145 1.56 0.78 -9.77
C ASP A 145 2.44 0.62 -8.54
N LEU A 146 2.39 -0.54 -7.91
CA LEU A 146 3.09 -0.82 -6.67
C LEU A 146 4.51 -1.33 -6.89
N GLN A 147 4.88 -1.67 -8.14
CA GLN A 147 6.27 -1.96 -8.47
C GLN A 147 7.10 -0.68 -8.56
N THR A 148 6.46 0.45 -8.91
CA THR A 148 7.12 1.76 -9.05
C THR A 148 6.67 2.76 -7.98
N GLU A 149 5.71 2.38 -7.15
CA GLU A 149 5.03 3.22 -6.15
C GLU A 149 4.38 4.50 -6.70
N ASN A 150 4.16 4.59 -8.00
CA ASN A 150 3.64 5.79 -8.66
C ASN A 150 2.16 5.68 -8.99
N ILE A 151 1.46 6.81 -8.93
CA ILE A 151 0.14 6.94 -9.55
C ILE A 151 0.33 6.95 -11.06
N VAL A 152 -0.10 5.89 -11.73
CA VAL A 152 0.09 5.70 -13.18
C VAL A 152 -1.03 6.31 -13.99
N THR A 153 -2.21 6.52 -13.41
CA THR A 153 -3.31 7.22 -14.08
C THR A 153 -4.36 7.73 -13.09
N THR A 154 -4.89 8.93 -13.34
CA THR A 154 -6.06 9.52 -12.69
C THR A 154 -7.27 9.62 -13.65
N LYS A 155 -7.06 9.22 -14.92
CA LYS A 155 -8.07 9.27 -15.98
C LYS A 155 -8.88 7.99 -16.07
N PHE A 156 -8.33 6.87 -15.60
CA PHE A 156 -8.97 5.57 -15.60
C PHE A 156 -10.17 5.55 -14.64
N ARG A 157 -11.33 5.06 -15.12
CA ARG A 157 -12.60 5.11 -14.39
C ARG A 157 -13.26 3.74 -14.19
N CYS A 158 -13.07 2.80 -15.11
CA CYS A 158 -13.75 1.50 -15.05
C CYS A 158 -12.88 0.33 -15.53
N SER A 159 -12.76 -0.69 -14.70
CA SER A 159 -12.24 -2.00 -15.08
C SER A 159 -13.39 -2.95 -15.40
N VAL A 160 -13.70 -3.14 -16.68
CA VAL A 160 -14.80 -3.97 -17.15
C VAL A 160 -14.51 -5.43 -16.81
N PHE A 161 -15.37 -6.00 -16.00
CA PHE A 161 -15.17 -7.34 -15.49
C PHE A 161 -15.69 -8.41 -16.44
N GLY A 162 -16.94 -8.25 -16.88
CA GLY A 162 -17.71 -9.26 -17.57
C GLY A 162 -18.67 -8.63 -18.58
N SER A 163 -19.34 -9.48 -19.35
CA SER A 163 -20.40 -9.04 -20.26
C SER A 163 -21.56 -8.44 -19.46
N TYR A 164 -22.30 -7.51 -20.07
CA TYR A 164 -23.55 -7.06 -19.48
C TYR A 164 -24.59 -8.18 -19.56
N HIS A 165 -25.09 -8.57 -18.39
CA HIS A 165 -26.30 -9.36 -18.22
C HIS A 165 -27.32 -8.54 -17.43
N ASN A 166 -28.61 -8.76 -17.70
CA ASN A 166 -29.67 -8.13 -16.93
C ASN A 166 -29.54 -8.59 -15.46
N PRO A 167 -29.51 -7.67 -14.47
CA PRO A 167 -29.38 -8.04 -13.05
C PRO A 167 -30.41 -9.09 -12.59
N ALA A 168 -31.61 -9.07 -13.17
CA ALA A 168 -32.68 -10.01 -12.85
C ALA A 168 -32.37 -11.46 -13.25
N THR A 169 -31.47 -11.68 -14.22
CA THR A 169 -31.06 -13.05 -14.60
C THR A 169 -30.01 -13.61 -13.65
N GLY A 170 -29.33 -12.77 -12.87
CA GLY A 170 -28.36 -13.20 -11.87
C GLY A 170 -27.11 -13.87 -12.45
N PHE A 171 -26.65 -13.49 -13.65
CA PHE A 171 -25.46 -14.07 -14.30
C PHE A 171 -24.31 -13.07 -14.41
N GLY A 172 -23.10 -13.58 -14.62
CA GLY A 172 -21.88 -12.78 -14.82
C GLY A 172 -21.55 -11.88 -13.64
N TRP A 173 -21.42 -10.58 -13.87
CA TRP A 173 -20.99 -9.61 -12.85
C TRP A 173 -21.90 -9.57 -11.62
N SER A 174 -23.22 -9.72 -11.78
CA SER A 174 -24.16 -9.72 -10.65
C SER A 174 -24.00 -10.98 -9.81
N MET A 175 -23.65 -12.11 -10.44
CA MET A 175 -23.30 -13.34 -9.73
C MET A 175 -21.99 -13.18 -8.97
N MET A 176 -20.99 -12.48 -9.52
CA MET A 176 -19.74 -12.18 -8.78
C MET A 176 -20.04 -11.42 -7.48
N ASN A 177 -20.86 -10.37 -7.54
CA ASN A 177 -21.32 -9.65 -6.35
C ASN A 177 -22.08 -10.56 -5.37
N SER A 178 -22.95 -11.44 -5.87
CA SER A 178 -23.64 -12.45 -5.06
C SER A 178 -22.65 -13.42 -4.39
N CYS A 179 -21.63 -13.89 -5.09
CA CYS A 179 -20.61 -14.80 -4.56
C CYS A 179 -19.65 -14.13 -3.57
N LEU A 180 -19.53 -12.80 -3.61
CA LEU A 180 -18.86 -12.02 -2.56
C LEU A 180 -19.76 -11.80 -1.34
N LYS A 181 -21.08 -11.99 -1.45
CA LYS A 181 -22.03 -11.91 -0.33
C LYS A 181 -22.27 -13.27 0.33
N LYS A 182 -22.26 -14.35 -0.44
CA LYS A 182 -22.55 -15.71 0.03
C LYS A 182 -21.70 -16.75 -0.69
N PRO A 183 -21.44 -17.91 -0.07
CA PRO A 183 -20.68 -18.99 -0.70
C PRO A 183 -21.27 -19.47 -2.03
N CYS A 184 -20.39 -19.67 -3.02
CA CYS A 184 -20.66 -20.21 -4.34
C CYS A 184 -19.69 -21.37 -4.61
N ARG A 185 -20.17 -22.62 -4.58
CA ARG A 185 -19.31 -23.81 -4.64
C ARG A 185 -18.53 -23.98 -5.95
N ARG A 186 -18.97 -23.37 -7.04
CA ARG A 186 -18.39 -23.51 -8.38
C ARG A 186 -17.88 -22.19 -8.97
N GLY A 187 -17.95 -21.11 -8.20
CA GLY A 187 -17.69 -19.76 -8.67
C GLY A 187 -18.87 -19.12 -9.39
N PHE A 188 -18.66 -17.89 -9.87
CA PHE A 188 -19.74 -17.02 -10.35
C PHE A 188 -20.22 -17.34 -11.78
N ALA A 189 -19.52 -18.19 -12.52
CA ALA A 189 -19.96 -18.57 -13.87
C ALA A 189 -21.11 -19.60 -13.90
N PHE A 190 -21.47 -20.20 -12.77
CA PHE A 190 -22.46 -21.27 -12.72
C PHE A 190 -23.77 -20.81 -12.09
N PHE A 191 -24.88 -21.27 -12.68
CA PHE A 191 -26.17 -21.23 -12.02
C PHE A 191 -26.26 -22.39 -11.02
N ASP A 192 -26.48 -22.08 -9.74
CA ASP A 192 -26.52 -23.06 -8.64
C ASP A 192 -27.93 -23.12 -8.03
N HIS A 193 -28.93 -23.49 -8.85
CA HIS A 193 -30.32 -23.69 -8.45
C HIS A 193 -30.77 -25.08 -8.97
N ASN A 194 -31.19 -25.96 -8.05
CA ASN A 194 -31.80 -27.28 -8.28
C ASN A 194 -31.22 -28.13 -9.42
N VAL A 195 -30.44 -29.18 -9.08
CA VAL A 195 -29.99 -30.37 -9.87
C VAL A 195 -29.31 -30.11 -11.24
N ILE A 196 -29.80 -29.18 -12.04
CA ILE A 196 -29.32 -28.79 -13.36
C ILE A 196 -28.16 -27.81 -13.21
N LYS A 197 -27.06 -28.16 -13.88
CA LYS A 197 -25.77 -27.47 -13.77
C LYS A 197 -25.38 -26.95 -15.15
N PHE A 198 -25.41 -25.63 -15.34
CA PHE A 198 -25.01 -25.01 -16.59
C PHE A 198 -24.05 -23.84 -16.34
N GLN A 199 -23.00 -23.75 -17.16
CA GLN A 199 -22.07 -22.63 -17.14
C GLN A 199 -22.66 -21.50 -18.01
N THR A 200 -22.89 -20.36 -17.38
CA THR A 200 -23.61 -19.21 -17.96
C THR A 200 -22.68 -18.07 -18.38
N ASP A 201 -21.46 -18.05 -17.85
CA ASP A 201 -20.46 -17.06 -18.22
C ASP A 201 -19.10 -17.73 -18.43
N HIS A 202 -18.33 -17.17 -19.34
CA HIS A 202 -16.97 -17.56 -19.65
C HIS A 202 -16.05 -16.34 -19.63
N SER A 203 -16.44 -15.24 -19.00
CA SER A 203 -15.64 -14.01 -18.93
C SER A 203 -15.53 -13.54 -17.49
N GLY A 204 -14.47 -12.81 -17.20
CA GLY A 204 -14.22 -12.29 -15.87
C GLY A 204 -12.78 -11.83 -15.77
N SER A 205 -12.54 -10.52 -15.75
CA SER A 205 -11.19 -9.99 -15.73
C SER A 205 -11.01 -8.82 -14.79
N PHE A 206 -9.80 -8.68 -14.29
CA PHE A 206 -9.35 -7.50 -13.58
C PHE A 206 -8.21 -6.87 -14.38
N SER A 207 -8.34 -5.58 -14.65
CA SER A 207 -7.42 -4.88 -15.54
C SER A 207 -7.36 -3.39 -15.24
N TYR A 208 -6.34 -2.71 -15.74
CA TYR A 208 -6.35 -1.26 -15.80
C TYR A 208 -5.67 -0.78 -17.08
N SER A 209 -5.97 0.44 -17.49
CA SER A 209 -5.30 1.10 -18.61
C SER A 209 -4.73 2.44 -18.15
N VAL A 210 -3.47 2.71 -18.49
CA VAL A 210 -2.85 4.02 -18.29
C VAL A 210 -3.35 5.02 -19.34
N SER A 211 -3.61 4.56 -20.57
CA SER A 211 -4.01 5.41 -21.70
C SER A 211 -5.52 5.61 -21.83
N GLY A 212 -6.33 4.62 -21.47
CA GLY A 212 -7.79 4.62 -21.61
C GLY A 212 -8.51 5.00 -20.32
N SER A 213 -9.74 5.48 -20.44
CA SER A 213 -10.66 5.65 -19.30
C SER A 213 -11.30 4.33 -18.86
N ILE A 214 -11.27 3.30 -19.71
CA ILE A 214 -11.89 1.98 -19.51
C ILE A 214 -10.93 0.90 -20.01
N SER A 215 -10.90 -0.26 -19.34
CA SER A 215 -10.18 -1.46 -19.76
C SER A 215 -11.00 -2.73 -19.47
N GLY A 216 -10.52 -3.91 -19.88
CA GLY A 216 -11.16 -5.19 -19.53
C GLY A 216 -11.39 -6.09 -20.74
N ILE A 217 -12.42 -6.94 -20.67
CA ILE A 217 -12.64 -8.02 -21.65
C ILE A 217 -12.87 -7.53 -23.10
N TYR A 218 -13.21 -6.27 -23.35
CA TYR A 218 -13.38 -5.74 -24.72
C TYR A 218 -12.49 -4.55 -25.03
N GLN A 219 -11.49 -4.30 -24.19
CA GLN A 219 -10.65 -3.12 -24.28
C GLN A 219 -9.18 -3.50 -24.12
N ASN A 220 -8.29 -2.65 -24.62
CA ASN A 220 -6.88 -2.83 -24.32
C ASN A 220 -6.61 -2.46 -22.86
N SER A 221 -5.51 -2.95 -22.33
CA SER A 221 -5.10 -2.66 -20.96
C SER A 221 -3.59 -2.67 -20.79
N THR A 222 -3.11 -1.99 -19.75
CA THR A 222 -1.71 -2.02 -19.32
C THR A 222 -1.41 -3.33 -18.61
N ALA A 223 -2.32 -3.79 -17.76
CA ALA A 223 -2.29 -5.12 -17.15
C ALA A 223 -3.68 -5.76 -17.17
N PHE A 224 -3.72 -7.08 -17.21
CA PHE A 224 -4.93 -7.90 -17.31
C PHE A 224 -4.71 -9.24 -16.65
N VAL A 225 -5.67 -9.67 -15.82
CA VAL A 225 -5.75 -11.04 -15.34
C VAL A 225 -7.17 -11.53 -15.36
N GLY A 226 -7.36 -12.78 -15.76
CA GLY A 226 -8.68 -13.35 -15.94
C GLY A 226 -8.86 -13.80 -17.36
N CYS A 227 -10.10 -13.74 -17.85
CA CYS A 227 -10.36 -14.14 -19.21
C CYS A 227 -11.44 -13.31 -19.91
N ASP A 228 -11.18 -13.13 -21.19
CA ASP A 228 -12.08 -12.53 -22.17
C ASP A 228 -12.64 -13.68 -23.01
N LYS A 229 -13.93 -13.98 -22.81
CA LYS A 229 -14.55 -15.21 -23.29
C LYS A 229 -13.67 -16.39 -22.83
N THR A 230 -13.59 -17.45 -23.62
CA THR A 230 -12.86 -18.67 -23.25
C THR A 230 -11.33 -18.53 -23.14
N LYS A 231 -10.74 -17.34 -23.36
CA LYS A 231 -9.28 -17.14 -23.42
C LYS A 231 -8.74 -16.47 -22.16
N CYS A 232 -8.08 -17.26 -21.33
CA CYS A 232 -7.51 -16.85 -20.04
C CYS A 232 -6.02 -16.56 -20.10
N CYS A 233 -5.59 -15.48 -19.46
CA CYS A 233 -4.19 -15.14 -19.32
C CYS A 233 -3.94 -14.14 -18.18
N GLY A 234 -2.69 -14.13 -17.71
CA GLY A 234 -2.08 -12.95 -17.13
C GLY A 234 -1.30 -12.21 -18.22
N CYS A 235 -1.64 -10.95 -18.46
CA CYS A 235 -0.93 -10.08 -19.39
C CYS A 235 -0.51 -8.78 -18.69
N PHE A 236 0.70 -8.31 -18.98
CA PHE A 236 1.24 -7.11 -18.35
C PHE A 236 2.34 -6.46 -19.21
N GLY A 237 2.51 -5.16 -19.05
CA GLY A 237 3.64 -4.40 -19.57
C GLY A 237 4.87 -4.44 -18.66
N PRO A 238 5.98 -3.78 -19.06
CA PRO A 238 7.08 -3.51 -18.14
C PRO A 238 6.63 -2.64 -16.96
N ALA A 239 7.32 -2.75 -15.82
CA ALA A 239 7.07 -1.90 -14.64
C ALA A 239 7.16 -0.41 -15.02
N GLY A 240 6.22 0.40 -14.56
CA GLY A 240 6.11 1.82 -14.95
C GLY A 240 5.75 2.07 -16.42
N GLY A 241 5.31 1.04 -17.15
CA GLY A 241 4.89 1.17 -18.53
C GLY A 241 3.71 2.13 -18.71
N THR A 242 3.80 3.03 -19.68
CA THR A 242 2.85 4.12 -19.89
C THR A 242 1.80 3.86 -20.97
N ASN A 243 1.66 2.60 -21.41
CA ASN A 243 0.82 2.24 -22.55
C ASN A 243 -0.05 1.02 -22.26
N ASP A 244 -0.92 0.69 -23.21
CA ASP A 244 -1.60 -0.61 -23.22
C ASP A 244 -0.76 -1.67 -23.93
N TYR A 245 -0.60 -2.81 -23.25
CA TYR A 245 0.25 -3.93 -23.64
C TYR A 245 -0.55 -5.23 -23.85
N CYS A 246 -1.80 -5.23 -23.38
CA CYS A 246 -2.72 -6.34 -23.41
C CYS A 246 -3.89 -5.97 -24.30
N GLY A 247 -4.16 -6.78 -25.31
CA GLY A 247 -5.33 -6.67 -26.16
C GLY A 247 -6.37 -7.72 -25.81
N THR A 248 -7.57 -7.52 -26.34
CA THR A 248 -8.69 -8.47 -26.26
C THR A 248 -8.26 -9.88 -26.65
N ASN A 249 -8.89 -10.88 -26.06
CA ASN A 249 -8.67 -12.30 -26.28
C ASN A 249 -7.24 -12.74 -25.94
N CYS A 250 -6.65 -12.11 -24.91
CA CYS A 250 -5.28 -12.40 -24.49
C CYS A 250 -4.25 -12.23 -25.62
N LYS A 251 -4.38 -11.13 -26.39
CA LYS A 251 -3.44 -10.81 -27.47
C LYS A 251 -2.36 -9.86 -26.99
N LYS A 252 -1.10 -10.17 -27.31
CA LYS A 252 0.03 -9.31 -26.98
C LYS A 252 -0.02 -8.04 -27.82
N ARG A 253 0.23 -6.89 -27.21
CA ARG A 253 0.47 -5.62 -27.90
C ARG A 253 1.85 -5.08 -27.50
N ARG A 254 2.56 -4.50 -28.47
CA ARG A 254 3.88 -3.88 -28.25
C ARG A 254 4.81 -4.87 -27.50
N ASN A 255 5.52 -4.39 -26.49
CA ASN A 255 6.42 -5.18 -25.63
C ASN A 255 5.71 -5.86 -24.45
N GLY A 256 4.38 -6.06 -24.51
CA GLY A 256 3.65 -6.80 -23.48
C GLY A 256 4.11 -8.25 -23.33
N THR A 257 3.86 -8.82 -22.15
CA THR A 257 4.12 -10.23 -21.83
C THR A 257 2.79 -10.91 -21.54
N ILE A 258 2.61 -12.13 -22.06
CA ILE A 258 1.41 -12.95 -21.83
C ILE A 258 1.81 -14.30 -21.28
N LEU A 259 1.14 -14.71 -20.22
CA LEU A 259 1.28 -16.01 -19.59
C LEU A 259 -0.09 -16.68 -19.51
N LYS A 260 -0.15 -17.95 -19.89
CA LYS A 260 -1.40 -18.72 -19.84
C LYS A 260 -1.87 -18.93 -18.40
N ASN A 261 -0.94 -19.22 -17.49
CA ASN A 261 -1.20 -19.43 -16.07
C ASN A 261 -0.37 -18.46 -15.23
N VAL A 262 -1.03 -17.79 -14.30
CA VAL A 262 -0.42 -16.95 -13.27
C VAL A 262 -1.11 -17.20 -11.93
N TYR A 263 -0.36 -16.99 -10.85
CA TYR A 263 -0.94 -16.89 -9.52
C TYR A 263 -1.41 -15.46 -9.29
N SER A 264 -2.57 -15.29 -8.68
CA SER A 264 -3.15 -13.97 -8.44
C SER A 264 -3.73 -13.84 -7.04
N TRP A 265 -3.54 -12.67 -6.44
CA TRP A 265 -4.09 -12.32 -5.13
C TRP A 265 -4.85 -11.01 -5.21
N PHE A 266 -5.99 -10.98 -4.55
CA PHE A 266 -6.94 -9.88 -4.57
C PHE A 266 -7.17 -9.40 -3.15
N TRP A 267 -6.87 -8.13 -2.93
CA TRP A 267 -6.79 -7.52 -1.62
C TRP A 267 -7.71 -6.32 -1.55
N VAL A 268 -8.28 -6.05 -0.39
CA VAL A 268 -9.10 -4.85 -0.15
C VAL A 268 -8.65 -4.14 1.11
N ARG A 269 -8.85 -2.84 1.17
CA ARG A 269 -8.62 -2.04 2.37
C ARG A 269 -9.80 -1.13 2.60
N SER A 270 -10.29 -1.14 3.84
CA SER A 270 -11.42 -0.34 4.31
C SER A 270 -11.01 1.06 4.73
N SER A 271 -9.86 1.19 5.36
CA SER A 271 -9.35 2.46 5.85
C SER A 271 -7.83 2.50 5.75
N ILE A 272 -7.25 3.68 5.60
CA ILE A 272 -5.80 3.83 5.70
C ILE A 272 -5.44 3.86 7.20
N PRO A 273 -4.46 3.06 7.67
CA PRO A 273 -3.96 3.16 9.04
C PRO A 273 -3.59 4.61 9.36
N LYS A 274 -3.89 5.06 10.58
CA LYS A 274 -3.53 6.40 11.03
C LYS A 274 -2.01 6.52 10.95
N LYS A 275 -1.52 7.42 10.09
CA LYS A 275 -0.14 7.90 10.18
C LYS A 275 -0.02 8.57 11.55
N VAL A 276 0.67 7.93 12.50
CA VAL A 276 0.92 8.49 13.83
C VAL A 276 1.78 9.77 13.71
N TRP A 277 2.54 9.89 12.62
CA TRP A 277 3.34 11.06 12.26
C TRP A 277 3.30 11.27 10.74
N ASN A 278 3.03 12.50 10.30
CA ASN A 278 3.23 12.88 8.90
C ASN A 278 4.71 13.22 8.68
N LYS A 279 5.33 12.65 7.63
CA LYS A 279 6.68 13.05 7.21
C LYS A 279 6.57 14.36 6.47
N CYS A 280 6.89 15.46 7.14
CA CYS A 280 6.92 16.78 6.54
C CYS A 280 8.11 17.55 7.09
N MET A 281 9.00 17.96 6.19
CA MET A 281 10.17 18.77 6.52
C MET A 281 10.05 20.09 5.77
N ASP A 282 9.94 21.22 6.48
CA ASP A 282 9.97 22.55 5.84
C ASP A 282 11.29 23.28 6.08
N TYR A 283 11.72 24.03 5.09
CA TYR A 283 12.92 24.85 5.13
C TYR A 283 12.72 26.17 4.40
N LYS A 284 13.58 27.13 4.74
CA LYS A 284 13.63 28.44 4.09
C LYS A 284 14.77 28.46 3.09
N VAL A 285 14.53 29.11 1.96
CA VAL A 285 15.55 29.43 0.96
C VAL A 285 15.50 30.92 0.70
N THR A 286 16.65 31.58 0.76
CA THR A 286 16.79 32.96 0.30
C THR A 286 17.07 32.93 -1.19
N THR A 287 16.18 33.55 -1.97
CA THR A 287 16.35 33.67 -3.42
C THR A 287 17.46 34.68 -3.74
N PRO A 288 18.02 34.67 -4.97
CA PRO A 288 19.01 35.65 -5.41
C PRO A 288 18.54 37.12 -5.26
N ASN A 289 17.22 37.34 -5.25
CA ASN A 289 16.62 38.66 -5.11
C ASN A 289 16.44 39.10 -3.64
N GLY A 290 16.90 38.30 -2.68
CA GLY A 290 16.77 38.56 -1.24
C GLY A 290 15.45 38.07 -0.62
N ASP A 291 14.48 37.62 -1.44
CA ASP A 291 13.20 37.12 -0.92
C ASP A 291 13.38 35.77 -0.23
N THR A 292 12.77 35.60 0.94
CA THR A 292 12.73 34.32 1.66
C THR A 292 11.52 33.52 1.25
N VAL A 293 11.74 32.40 0.55
CA VAL A 293 10.69 31.45 0.16
C VAL A 293 10.75 30.22 1.04
N ARG A 294 9.60 29.68 1.42
CA ARG A 294 9.50 28.42 2.17
C ARG A 294 9.10 27.26 1.29
N TYR A 295 9.76 26.15 1.52
CA TYR A 295 9.50 24.88 0.88
C TYR A 295 9.21 23.81 1.91
N LYS A 296 8.41 22.81 1.54
CA LYS A 296 8.14 21.60 2.30
C LYS A 296 8.49 20.36 1.45
N LEU A 297 9.02 19.33 2.08
CA LEU A 297 9.19 17.99 1.54
C LEU A 297 8.16 17.09 2.20
N LEU A 298 7.40 16.35 1.39
CA LEU A 298 6.32 15.49 1.87
C LEU A 298 6.66 14.02 1.64
N ASP A 299 6.45 13.19 2.67
CA ASP A 299 6.46 11.73 2.56
C ASP A 299 7.72 11.13 1.90
N GLY A 300 8.89 11.78 2.05
CA GLY A 300 10.16 11.33 1.48
C GLY A 300 10.38 11.69 0.01
N ASN A 301 9.49 12.48 -0.61
CA ASN A 301 9.71 13.03 -1.95
C ASN A 301 10.87 14.05 -1.93
N PRO A 302 11.91 13.87 -2.75
CA PRO A 302 13.04 14.81 -2.80
C PRO A 302 12.69 16.16 -3.45
N THR A 303 11.51 16.27 -4.09
CA THR A 303 11.07 17.48 -4.77
C THR A 303 10.37 18.42 -3.78
N PRO A 304 10.92 19.63 -3.54
CA PRO A 304 10.31 20.59 -2.64
C PRO A 304 9.06 21.26 -3.21
N GLU A 305 7.99 21.30 -2.44
CA GLU A 305 6.77 22.07 -2.73
C GLU A 305 6.79 23.42 -2.00
N LYS A 306 6.28 24.51 -2.59
CA LYS A 306 6.14 25.77 -1.85
C LYS A 306 5.13 25.61 -0.70
N GLY A 307 5.50 26.01 0.51
CA GLY A 307 4.59 25.95 1.67
C GLY A 307 5.28 25.68 3.01
N ARG A 308 4.47 25.35 4.03
CA ARG A 308 4.90 25.00 5.40
C ARG A 308 4.27 23.69 5.85
N CYS A 309 4.93 23.02 6.79
CA CYS A 309 4.33 21.92 7.52
C CYS A 309 3.34 22.43 8.59
N GLY A 310 2.40 21.58 9.00
CA GLY A 310 1.42 21.91 10.04
C GLY A 310 2.09 22.13 11.40
N ARG A 311 1.77 23.25 12.09
CA ARG A 311 2.43 23.64 13.37
C ARG A 311 1.84 23.00 14.62
N LYS A 312 0.68 22.34 14.50
CA LYS A 312 -0.06 21.74 15.63
C LYS A 312 0.03 20.21 15.66
N GLU A 313 0.76 19.63 14.71
CA GLU A 313 0.90 18.18 14.56
C GLU A 313 2.31 17.75 14.89
N ALA A 314 2.42 16.56 15.45
CA ALA A 314 3.68 15.92 15.69
C ALA A 314 4.21 15.41 14.34
N LEU A 315 5.40 15.88 13.93
CA LEU A 315 5.99 15.61 12.61
C LEU A 315 7.23 14.72 12.73
N LEU A 316 7.40 13.80 11.79
CA LEU A 316 8.60 12.98 11.68
C LEU A 316 9.55 13.60 10.64
N ASN A 317 10.71 14.05 11.09
CA ASN A 317 11.83 14.40 10.21
C ASN A 317 12.65 13.13 9.96
N ASP A 318 12.73 12.68 8.71
CA ASP A 318 13.40 11.43 8.37
C ASP A 318 14.79 11.69 7.75
N GLY A 319 15.73 10.81 8.06
CA GLY A 319 17.04 10.73 7.38
C GLY A 319 18.24 11.39 8.08
N ILE A 320 19.40 10.82 7.77
CA ILE A 320 20.72 11.39 8.02
C ILE A 320 21.31 11.76 6.66
N VAL A 321 21.63 13.03 6.43
CA VAL A 321 22.34 13.43 5.20
C VAL A 321 23.82 13.12 5.38
N VAL A 322 24.33 12.19 4.58
CA VAL A 322 25.74 11.81 4.59
C VAL A 322 26.49 12.66 3.57
N VAL A 323 27.43 13.50 4.03
CA VAL A 323 28.23 14.37 3.16
C VAL A 323 29.71 13.95 3.18
N PRO A 324 30.41 14.00 2.03
CA PRO A 324 31.82 13.64 1.95
C PRO A 324 32.76 14.67 2.60
N ASP A 325 32.42 15.96 2.49
CA ASP A 325 33.30 17.09 2.84
C ASP A 325 32.51 18.35 3.27
N GLU A 326 33.25 19.41 3.65
CA GLU A 326 32.70 20.69 4.08
C GLU A 326 32.05 21.50 2.95
N GLU A 327 32.48 21.34 1.69
CA GLU A 327 31.87 22.06 0.57
C GLU A 327 30.45 21.55 0.32
N THR A 328 30.28 20.24 0.35
CA THR A 328 28.98 19.55 0.22
C THR A 328 28.11 19.78 1.46
N SER A 329 28.72 19.88 2.65
CA SER A 329 28.08 20.23 3.92
C SER A 329 27.33 21.57 3.87
N LYS A 330 27.85 22.57 3.14
CA LYS A 330 27.21 23.89 2.98
C LYS A 330 25.97 23.87 2.07
N LYS A 331 25.87 22.87 1.20
CA LYS A 331 24.74 22.69 0.26
C LYS A 331 23.55 21.98 0.93
N VAL A 332 23.71 21.48 2.16
CA VAL A 332 22.64 20.79 2.89
C VAL A 332 21.53 21.78 3.28
N PRO A 333 20.26 21.48 2.94
CA PRO A 333 19.13 22.34 3.28
C PRO A 333 19.05 22.68 4.77
N ALA A 334 18.58 23.89 5.06
CA ALA A 334 18.43 24.40 6.42
C ALA A 334 17.16 23.90 7.12
N VAL A 335 17.00 22.58 7.21
CA VAL A 335 15.85 21.95 7.87
C VAL A 335 16.12 21.82 9.37
N PRO A 336 15.28 22.40 10.25
CA PRO A 336 15.39 22.19 11.70
C PRO A 336 15.23 20.71 12.08
N GLY A 337 16.08 20.23 12.99
CA GLY A 337 16.08 18.83 13.45
C GLY A 337 16.71 17.82 12.47
N LEU A 338 17.21 18.27 11.31
CA LEU A 338 17.92 17.41 10.37
C LEU A 338 19.25 16.92 10.97
N LEU A 339 19.53 15.63 10.78
CA LEU A 339 20.80 15.02 11.11
C LEU A 339 21.72 15.02 9.88
N LYS A 340 22.98 15.38 10.07
CA LYS A 340 24.02 15.37 9.04
C LYS A 340 25.22 14.59 9.55
N TYR A 341 25.68 13.61 8.80
CA TYR A 341 26.91 12.88 9.10
C TYR A 341 28.01 13.30 8.12
N ARG A 342 29.12 13.82 8.64
CA ARG A 342 30.30 14.17 7.84
C ARG A 342 31.26 12.99 7.79
N LYS A 343 31.57 12.48 6.59
CA LYS A 343 32.49 11.34 6.42
C LYS A 343 33.94 11.69 6.77
N ASP A 344 34.37 12.90 6.45
CA ASP A 344 35.74 13.37 6.67
C ASP A 344 36.07 13.58 8.16
N THR A 345 35.13 14.16 8.93
CA THR A 345 35.31 14.34 10.39
C THR A 345 34.77 13.17 11.21
N LYS A 346 33.97 12.29 10.60
CA LYS A 346 33.23 11.20 11.26
C LYS A 346 32.30 11.69 12.37
N GLU A 347 31.78 12.91 12.24
CA GLU A 347 30.91 13.55 13.23
C GLU A 347 29.46 13.59 12.76
N LEU A 348 28.56 13.39 13.71
CA LEU A 348 27.13 13.58 13.53
C LEU A 348 26.76 14.98 14.02
N TYR A 349 25.98 15.70 13.22
CA TYR A 349 25.51 17.04 13.51
C TYR A 349 23.99 17.04 13.53
N VAL A 350 23.40 17.80 14.45
CA VAL A 350 21.97 18.11 14.49
C VAL A 350 21.78 19.59 14.20
N ARG A 351 20.81 19.94 13.35
CA ARG A 351 20.48 21.35 13.11
C ARG A 351 19.50 21.85 14.18
N ALA A 352 19.96 22.73 15.05
CA ALA A 352 19.17 23.36 16.10
C ALA A 352 19.35 24.89 16.06
N ASN A 353 18.26 25.64 16.26
CA ASN A 353 18.26 27.12 16.25
C ASN A 353 19.00 27.72 15.05
N ASP A 354 18.68 27.24 13.85
CA ASP A 354 19.29 27.65 12.58
C ASP A 354 20.81 27.39 12.45
N SER A 355 21.42 26.69 13.41
CA SER A 355 22.85 26.35 13.45
C SER A 355 23.08 24.83 13.45
N TRP A 356 24.26 24.39 12.98
CA TRP A 356 24.68 22.99 13.08
C TRP A 356 25.43 22.76 14.38
N CYS A 357 24.92 21.86 15.23
CA CYS A 357 25.55 21.46 16.48
C CYS A 357 26.11 20.04 16.33
N VAL A 358 27.37 19.82 16.71
CA VAL A 358 27.94 18.47 16.79
C VAL A 358 27.22 17.70 17.90
N VAL A 359 26.75 16.49 17.61
CA VAL A 359 26.27 15.53 18.59
C VAL A 359 27.49 14.82 19.17
N PRO A 360 27.89 15.11 20.41
CA PRO A 360 29.10 14.53 20.98
C PRO A 360 28.89 13.03 21.22
N GLN A 361 29.92 12.23 20.93
CA GLN A 361 29.91 10.82 21.35
C GLN A 361 30.05 10.76 22.87
N GLU A 362 29.20 9.98 23.53
CA GLU A 362 29.11 9.84 25.00
C GLU A 362 30.49 9.56 25.64
N LYS A 363 31.32 8.76 24.95
CA LYS A 363 32.71 8.46 25.33
C LYS A 363 33.60 9.72 25.43
N LYS A 364 33.47 10.67 24.49
CA LYS A 364 34.21 11.94 24.49
C LYS A 364 33.75 12.90 25.60
N ILE A 365 32.47 12.86 26.00
CA ILE A 365 31.97 13.66 27.12
C ILE A 365 32.56 13.13 28.43
N LEU A 366 32.53 11.82 28.65
CA LEU A 366 33.10 11.17 29.84
C LEU A 366 34.61 11.41 29.98
N GLU A 367 35.38 11.33 28.89
CA GLU A 367 36.83 11.63 28.91
C GLU A 367 37.11 13.10 29.23
N LYS A 368 36.37 14.04 28.62
CA LYS A 368 36.58 15.48 28.83
C LYS A 368 36.14 15.92 30.24
N THR A 369 35.02 15.39 30.74
CA THR A 369 34.57 15.63 32.11
C THR A 369 35.52 15.02 33.12
N SER A 370 35.99 13.78 32.90
CA SER A 370 37.00 13.15 33.76
C SER A 370 38.31 13.93 33.76
N GLY A 371 38.77 14.39 32.58
CA GLY A 371 39.97 15.21 32.44
C GLY A 371 39.89 16.59 33.12
N MET A 372 38.70 17.15 33.32
CA MET A 372 38.52 18.41 34.06
C MET A 372 38.27 18.20 35.57
N VAL A 373 37.54 17.14 35.93
CA VAL A 373 37.08 16.90 37.30
C VAL A 373 38.17 16.22 38.13
N VAL A 374 38.89 15.25 37.58
CA VAL A 374 39.94 14.51 38.31
C VAL A 374 41.09 15.42 38.76
N PRO A 375 41.63 16.35 37.95
CA PRO A 375 42.69 17.26 38.42
C PRO A 375 42.20 18.25 39.47
N LYS A 376 40.95 18.72 39.37
CA LYS A 376 40.35 19.59 40.39
C LYS A 376 40.17 18.87 41.72
N LEU A 377 39.70 17.61 41.69
CA LEU A 377 39.59 16.78 42.89
C LEU A 377 40.96 16.52 43.52
N LYS A 378 41.97 16.18 42.72
CA LYS A 378 43.36 16.03 43.23
C LYS A 378 43.91 17.33 43.84
N SER A 379 43.65 18.47 43.21
CA SER A 379 44.06 19.78 43.75
C SER A 379 43.37 20.10 45.08
N ILE A 380 42.10 19.72 45.24
CA ILE A 380 41.36 19.90 46.49
C ILE A 380 41.89 18.95 47.56
N GLU A 381 42.16 17.69 47.21
CA GLU A 381 42.73 16.68 48.09
C GLU A 381 44.11 17.09 48.61
N GLU A 382 44.99 17.60 47.74
CA GLU A 382 46.30 18.14 48.11
C GLU A 382 46.21 19.36 49.04
N LYS A 383 45.20 20.22 48.84
CA LYS A 383 44.95 21.37 49.73
C LYS A 383 44.45 20.93 51.11
N LEU A 384 43.55 19.93 51.15
CA LEU A 384 43.06 19.36 52.41
C LEU A 384 44.17 18.62 53.16
N GLN A 385 45.03 17.88 52.47
CA GLN A 385 46.20 17.23 53.07
C GLN A 385 47.22 18.22 53.61
N LYS A 386 47.39 19.38 52.96
CA LYS A 386 48.23 20.48 53.48
C LYS A 386 47.62 21.15 54.71
N GLN A 387 46.30 21.36 54.73
CA GLN A 387 45.61 21.93 55.90
C GLN A 387 45.64 21.00 57.12
N ASN A 388 45.59 19.68 56.91
CA ASN A 388 45.65 18.70 58.01
C ASN A 388 47.08 18.41 58.51
N ARG A 389 48.12 19.03 57.92
CA ARG A 389 49.54 18.90 58.34
C ARG A 389 50.11 20.16 59.02
N THR A 390 49.29 21.20 59.15
CA THR A 390 49.47 22.38 60.02
C THR A 390 48.53 22.28 61.19
#